data_AF-A0AAD9KBT3-F1
#
_entry.id   AF-A0AAD9KBT3-F1
#
_cell.length_a   1.000
_cell.length_b   1.000
_cell.length_c   1.000
_cell.angle_alpha   90.00
_cell.angle_beta   90.00
_cell.angle_gamma   90.00
#
_symmetry.space_group_name_H-M   'P 1'
#
loop_
_entity.id
_entity.type
_entity.pdbx_description
1 polymer ?
#
loop_
_entity_poly.entity_id
_entity_poly.type
_entity_poly.pdbx_seq_one_letter_code
_entity_poly.pdbx_strand_id
1 'polypeptide(L)'
;MVSGTVHVEAVLKRKKYYDYFCWSEYRPIAQAVFSPVDASNAACGSMMNNTAWTSGKAYRINVRPKDDRRREWGEYTRTVSLHVVKMNGGNEVCRRPLGDVSVKFGADVRLSSCKTYADPHITTFNKIHYDSFGYGEFVLYRHKTLNYAVHAITYKCNGRASCNCGALIKIGNDVIRIDRCPKRRRRRSLPMKAYLFKNGELTPGTKFGIRGRTFIVTLPTGTRISVTKTQLGRVKFVNIDIKPSAADVNKVEGMFHS
;
A
#
# COMPACT_ATOMS: atom_id res chain seq x y z
N MET A 1 -45.47 8.04 -6.77
CA MET A 1 -44.41 7.95 -7.80
C MET A 1 -43.24 7.20 -7.20
N VAL A 2 -42.95 5.98 -7.69
CA VAL A 2 -41.80 5.21 -7.18
C VAL A 2 -40.55 5.71 -7.90
N SER A 3 -39.67 6.39 -7.15
CA SER A 3 -38.41 6.94 -7.65
C SER A 3 -37.51 5.80 -8.11
N GLY A 4 -37.36 5.61 -9.42
CA GLY A 4 -36.42 4.66 -9.99
C GLY A 4 -35.01 5.25 -9.99
N THR A 5 -34.07 4.60 -9.32
CA THR A 5 -32.66 5.03 -9.31
C THR A 5 -31.89 4.28 -10.39
N VAL A 6 -31.20 5.03 -11.25
CA VAL A 6 -30.29 4.47 -12.26
C VAL A 6 -28.87 4.60 -11.75
N HIS A 7 -28.09 3.53 -11.82
CA HIS A 7 -26.67 3.54 -11.48
C HIS A 7 -25.81 2.87 -12.54
N VAL A 8 -24.54 3.24 -12.59
CA VAL A 8 -23.52 2.56 -13.41
C VAL A 8 -22.75 1.61 -12.49
N GLU A 9 -22.66 0.35 -12.89
CA GLU A 9 -21.88 -0.70 -12.24
C GLU A 9 -20.67 -1.06 -13.10
N ALA A 10 -19.49 -1.12 -12.49
CA ALA A 10 -18.26 -1.57 -13.14
C ALA A 10 -17.88 -2.96 -12.63
N VAL A 11 -17.73 -3.92 -13.53
CA VAL A 11 -17.43 -5.31 -13.20
C VAL A 11 -16.18 -5.77 -13.93
N LEU A 12 -15.24 -6.39 -13.22
CA LEU A 12 -14.07 -7.02 -13.85
C LEU A 12 -14.47 -8.35 -14.48
N LYS A 13 -14.29 -8.48 -15.80
CA LYS A 13 -14.48 -9.75 -16.50
C LYS A 13 -13.43 -10.75 -16.03
N ARG A 14 -13.93 -11.90 -15.59
CA ARG A 14 -13.08 -13.03 -15.21
C ARG A 14 -12.45 -13.64 -16.46
N LYS A 15 -11.14 -13.90 -16.43
CA LYS A 15 -10.43 -14.66 -17.47
C LYS A 15 -9.91 -15.95 -16.86
N LYS A 16 -10.47 -17.08 -17.28
CA LYS A 16 -10.17 -18.43 -16.76
C LYS A 16 -8.68 -18.80 -16.77
N TYR A 17 -7.89 -18.23 -17.68
CA TYR A 17 -6.45 -18.51 -17.81
C TYR A 17 -5.55 -17.58 -16.95
N TYR A 18 -6.04 -16.38 -16.61
CA TYR A 18 -5.28 -15.41 -15.83
C TYR A 18 -5.82 -15.24 -14.41
N ASP A 19 -7.05 -15.67 -14.12
CA ASP A 19 -7.59 -15.72 -12.77
C ASP A 19 -7.19 -17.05 -12.14
N TYR A 20 -6.53 -16.97 -10.99
CA TYR A 20 -5.95 -18.15 -10.34
C TYR A 20 -7.02 -18.97 -9.64
N PHE A 21 -6.99 -20.29 -9.67
CA PHE A 21 -7.90 -21.11 -8.86
C PHE A 21 -7.24 -21.50 -7.54
N CYS A 22 -7.93 -21.27 -6.41
CA CYS A 22 -7.50 -21.83 -5.14
C CYS A 22 -7.91 -23.30 -5.09
N TRP A 23 -6.95 -24.22 -5.11
CA TRP A 23 -7.23 -25.68 -5.15
C TRP A 23 -7.98 -26.20 -3.92
N SER A 24 -7.95 -25.47 -2.80
CA SER A 24 -8.73 -25.78 -1.60
C SER A 24 -10.20 -25.34 -1.67
N GLU A 25 -10.58 -24.44 -2.61
CA GLU A 25 -11.91 -23.83 -2.66
C GLU A 25 -12.55 -23.78 -4.06
N TYR A 26 -11.86 -24.22 -5.12
CA TYR A 26 -12.31 -24.15 -6.53
C TYR A 26 -12.79 -22.74 -6.99
N ARG A 27 -12.39 -21.68 -6.28
CA ARG A 27 -12.80 -20.30 -6.60
C ARG A 27 -11.69 -19.54 -7.33
N PRO A 28 -12.03 -18.83 -8.43
CA PRO A 28 -11.08 -17.97 -9.14
C PRO A 28 -10.76 -16.71 -8.33
N ILE A 29 -9.48 -16.40 -8.23
CA ILE A 29 -8.86 -15.27 -7.56
C ILE A 29 -8.64 -14.20 -8.63
N ALA A 30 -9.43 -13.13 -8.59
CA ALA A 30 -9.25 -11.98 -9.47
C ALA A 30 -7.85 -11.37 -9.26
N GLN A 31 -7.11 -11.11 -10.33
CA GLN A 31 -5.79 -10.45 -10.28
C GLN A 31 -5.85 -8.92 -10.43
N ALA A 32 -7.06 -8.36 -10.56
CA ALA A 32 -7.31 -6.93 -10.49
C ALA A 32 -8.44 -6.65 -9.51
N VAL A 33 -8.42 -5.48 -8.88
CA VAL A 33 -9.44 -5.03 -7.93
C VAL A 33 -9.81 -3.57 -8.15
N PHE A 34 -11.04 -3.22 -7.81
CA PHE A 34 -11.46 -1.82 -7.74
C PHE A 34 -10.91 -1.21 -6.45
N SER A 35 -10.31 -0.03 -6.56
CA SER A 35 -9.92 0.75 -5.39
C SER A 35 -11.06 1.70 -5.02
N PRO A 36 -11.41 1.83 -3.72
CA PRO A 36 -12.34 2.86 -3.26
C PRO A 36 -11.87 4.23 -3.75
N VAL A 37 -12.81 5.00 -4.31
CA VAL A 37 -12.59 6.42 -4.63
C VAL A 37 -12.69 7.25 -3.35
N ASP A 38 -13.58 6.85 -2.43
CA ASP A 38 -13.81 7.43 -1.11
C ASP A 38 -14.13 6.34 -0.07
N ALA A 39 -14.03 6.64 1.22
CA ALA A 39 -14.21 5.69 2.34
C ALA A 39 -15.59 5.00 2.39
N SER A 40 -16.59 5.54 1.67
CA SER A 40 -17.96 5.00 1.57
C SER A 40 -18.17 4.01 0.42
N ASN A 41 -17.22 3.91 -0.53
CA ASN A 41 -17.38 3.09 -1.73
C ASN A 41 -16.70 1.73 -1.55
N ALA A 42 -17.52 0.67 -1.53
CA ALA A 42 -17.07 -0.70 -1.37
C ALA A 42 -16.10 -1.14 -2.49
N ALA A 43 -15.10 -1.95 -2.13
CA ALA A 43 -14.04 -2.45 -3.01
C ALA A 43 -14.50 -3.40 -4.15
N CYS A 44 -15.81 -3.50 -4.40
CA CYS A 44 -16.41 -4.43 -5.36
C CYS A 44 -17.10 -3.74 -6.55
N GLY A 45 -16.99 -2.42 -6.68
CA GLY A 45 -17.58 -1.67 -7.79
C GLY A 45 -17.71 -0.19 -7.44
N SER A 46 -17.84 0.66 -8.45
CA SER A 46 -18.15 2.07 -8.25
C SER A 46 -19.62 2.30 -8.59
N MET A 47 -20.38 2.91 -7.67
CA MET A 47 -21.81 3.21 -7.88
C MET A 47 -21.96 4.70 -8.20
N MET A 48 -22.46 5.02 -9.40
CA MET A 48 -22.89 6.38 -9.74
C MET A 48 -24.38 6.55 -9.43
N ASN A 49 -24.75 7.59 -8.69
CA ASN A 49 -26.16 7.94 -8.47
C ASN A 49 -26.65 9.00 -9.47
N ASN A 50 -27.97 9.22 -9.54
CA ASN A 50 -28.61 10.10 -10.51
C ASN A 50 -28.13 11.57 -10.43
N THR A 51 -27.76 12.02 -9.23
CA THR A 51 -27.16 13.34 -8.96
C THR A 51 -25.73 13.46 -9.48
N ALA A 52 -24.93 12.39 -9.44
CA ALA A 52 -23.58 12.39 -10.01
C ALA A 52 -23.63 12.42 -11.54
N TRP A 53 -24.58 11.71 -12.15
CA TRP A 53 -24.79 11.67 -13.60
C TRP A 53 -25.11 13.05 -14.19
N THR A 54 -26.00 13.80 -13.55
CA THR A 54 -26.47 15.11 -14.02
C THR A 54 -25.48 16.25 -13.75
N SER A 55 -24.48 16.02 -12.91
CA SER A 55 -23.49 17.05 -12.53
C SER A 55 -22.45 17.38 -13.62
N GLY A 56 -22.39 16.59 -14.71
CA GLY A 56 -21.40 16.77 -15.78
C GLY A 56 -19.94 16.52 -15.36
N LYS A 57 -19.69 16.10 -14.10
CA LYS A 57 -18.35 15.79 -13.61
C LYS A 57 -17.88 14.44 -14.12
N ALA A 58 -16.62 14.39 -14.58
CA ALA A 58 -15.99 13.14 -14.96
C ALA A 58 -15.88 12.19 -13.75
N TYR A 59 -16.50 11.02 -13.85
CA TYR A 59 -16.45 10.01 -12.80
C TYR A 59 -15.25 9.08 -13.02
N ARG A 60 -14.43 8.87 -11.98
CA ARG A 60 -13.18 8.08 -12.07
C ARG A 60 -13.38 6.70 -11.43
N ILE A 61 -13.11 5.64 -12.20
CA ILE A 61 -13.08 4.27 -11.70
C ILE A 61 -11.62 3.83 -11.60
N ASN A 62 -11.15 3.62 -10.38
CA ASN A 62 -9.78 3.21 -10.13
C ASN A 62 -9.66 1.69 -10.13
N VAL A 63 -8.85 1.14 -11.05
CA VAL A 63 -8.55 -0.29 -11.10
C VAL A 63 -7.06 -0.48 -10.81
N ARG A 64 -6.73 -1.44 -9.94
CA ARG A 64 -5.35 -1.72 -9.54
C ARG A 64 -5.05 -3.23 -9.64
N PRO A 65 -3.77 -3.60 -9.85
CA PRO A 65 -3.32 -4.97 -9.66
C PRO A 65 -3.63 -5.44 -8.23
N LYS A 66 -3.90 -6.73 -8.07
CA LYS A 66 -4.08 -7.31 -6.75
C LYS A 66 -2.71 -7.53 -6.08
N ASP A 67 -2.51 -7.00 -4.88
CA ASP A 67 -1.35 -7.32 -4.03
C ASP A 67 -1.54 -8.71 -3.39
N ASP A 68 -1.37 -9.77 -4.19
CA ASP A 68 -1.43 -11.17 -3.72
C ASP A 68 -0.06 -11.80 -3.44
N ARG A 69 1.01 -10.99 -3.52
CA ARG A 69 2.41 -11.37 -3.26
C ARG A 69 2.98 -12.41 -4.23
N ARG A 70 2.32 -12.71 -5.35
CA ARG A 70 2.86 -13.57 -6.40
C ARG A 70 3.27 -12.74 -7.61
N ARG A 71 4.30 -13.23 -8.31
CA ARG A 71 4.92 -12.57 -9.46
C ARG A 71 4.02 -12.75 -10.69
N GLU A 72 3.54 -11.67 -11.28
CA GLU A 72 2.84 -11.70 -12.58
C GLU A 72 3.86 -11.53 -13.72
N TRP A 73 4.12 -12.61 -14.46
CA TRP A 73 5.07 -12.62 -15.55
C TRP A 73 4.43 -12.01 -16.82
N GLY A 74 4.93 -10.84 -17.24
CA GLY A 74 4.54 -10.21 -18.50
C GLY A 74 3.34 -9.25 -18.38
N GLU A 75 3.14 -8.42 -19.41
CA GLU A 75 1.96 -7.54 -19.48
C GLU A 75 0.69 -8.37 -19.57
N TYR A 76 -0.33 -7.98 -18.81
CA TYR A 76 -1.63 -8.63 -18.87
C TYR A 76 -2.75 -7.59 -18.99
N THR A 77 -3.79 -7.93 -19.75
CA THR A 77 -4.93 -7.04 -19.99
C THR A 77 -6.18 -7.59 -19.31
N ARG A 78 -6.83 -6.76 -18.49
CA ARG A 78 -8.15 -7.05 -17.92
C ARG A 78 -9.21 -6.18 -18.55
N THR A 79 -10.39 -6.75 -18.69
CA THR A 79 -11.54 -6.03 -19.25
C THR A 79 -12.47 -5.64 -18.12
N VAL A 80 -12.77 -4.36 -18.03
CA VAL A 80 -13.78 -3.80 -17.15
C VAL A 80 -15.04 -3.62 -17.98
N SER A 81 -16.10 -4.33 -17.65
CA SER A 81 -17.41 -4.18 -18.28
C SER A 81 -18.25 -3.20 -17.48
N LEU A 82 -18.74 -2.18 -18.17
CA LEU A 82 -19.63 -1.18 -17.60
C LEU A 82 -21.07 -1.55 -17.92
N HIS A 83 -21.93 -1.50 -16.90
CA HIS A 83 -23.37 -1.76 -17.03
C HIS A 83 -24.15 -0.58 -16.46
N VAL A 84 -25.23 -0.18 -17.13
CA VAL A 84 -26.28 0.63 -16.50
C VAL A 84 -27.28 -0.32 -15.87
N VAL A 85 -27.57 -0.09 -14.59
CA VAL A 85 -28.55 -0.85 -13.83
C VAL A 85 -29.62 0.12 -13.34
N LYS A 86 -30.87 -0.14 -13.72
CA LYS A 86 -32.05 0.57 -13.22
C LYS A 86 -32.65 -0.22 -12.06
N MET A 87 -32.75 0.41 -10.90
CA MET A 87 -33.37 -0.14 -9.71
C MET A 87 -34.73 0.50 -9.46
N ASN A 88 -35.66 -0.28 -8.94
CA ASN A 88 -36.96 0.21 -8.47
C ASN A 88 -37.29 -0.44 -7.12
N GLY A 89 -37.40 0.36 -6.07
CA GLY A 89 -37.65 -0.14 -4.71
C GLY A 89 -36.62 -1.15 -4.20
N GLY A 90 -35.37 -1.07 -4.68
CA GLY A 90 -34.29 -2.01 -4.35
C GLY A 90 -34.18 -3.24 -5.25
N ASN A 91 -35.10 -3.43 -6.20
CA ASN A 91 -35.05 -4.52 -7.17
C ASN A 91 -34.46 -4.05 -8.51
N GLU A 92 -33.59 -4.87 -9.10
CA GLU A 92 -33.07 -4.66 -10.46
C GLU A 92 -34.21 -4.85 -11.47
N VAL A 93 -34.51 -3.77 -12.22
CA VAL A 93 -35.54 -3.78 -13.27
C VAL A 93 -34.90 -3.97 -14.64
N CYS A 94 -33.70 -3.41 -14.83
CA CYS A 94 -33.01 -3.49 -16.12
C CYS A 94 -31.50 -3.39 -15.94
N ARG A 95 -30.76 -4.21 -16.69
CA ARG A 95 -29.32 -4.14 -16.83
C ARG A 95 -28.97 -4.05 -18.32
N ARG A 96 -28.23 -3.02 -18.70
CA ARG A 96 -27.73 -2.82 -20.07
C ARG A 96 -26.22 -2.64 -20.09
N PRO A 97 -25.49 -3.33 -20.97
CA PRO A 97 -24.06 -3.08 -21.15
C PRO A 97 -23.85 -1.71 -21.79
N LEU A 98 -22.93 -0.91 -21.22
CA LEU A 98 -22.42 0.31 -21.83
C LEU A 98 -21.23 0.04 -22.75
N GLY A 99 -20.43 -0.97 -22.39
CA GLY A 99 -19.24 -1.32 -23.14
C GLY A 99 -18.15 -1.90 -22.25
N ASP A 100 -17.08 -2.30 -22.92
CA ASP A 100 -15.91 -2.92 -22.33
C ASP A 100 -14.70 -1.98 -22.44
N VAL A 101 -14.02 -1.75 -21.34
CA VAL A 101 -12.76 -1.02 -21.28
C VAL A 101 -11.64 -1.99 -20.98
N SER A 102 -10.66 -2.09 -21.88
CA SER A 102 -9.47 -2.90 -21.68
C SER A 102 -8.41 -2.10 -20.92
N VAL A 103 -8.09 -2.54 -19.71
CA VAL A 103 -7.04 -1.98 -18.86
C VAL A 103 -5.81 -2.87 -18.99
N LYS A 104 -4.72 -2.30 -19.52
CA LYS A 104 -3.41 -2.96 -19.57
C LYS A 104 -2.69 -2.73 -18.24
N PHE A 105 -2.25 -3.83 -17.63
CA PHE A 105 -1.31 -3.82 -16.52
C PHE A 105 0.06 -4.23 -17.07
N GLY A 106 1.09 -3.48 -16.72
CA GLY A 106 2.46 -3.85 -17.06
C GLY A 106 2.83 -5.19 -16.41
N ALA A 107 3.89 -5.82 -16.92
CA ALA A 107 4.56 -6.89 -16.19
C ALA A 107 4.86 -6.43 -14.77
N ASP A 108 4.91 -7.36 -13.80
CA ASP A 108 5.54 -7.04 -12.53
C ASP A 108 6.93 -6.50 -12.85
N VAL A 109 7.09 -5.18 -12.74
CA VAL A 109 8.41 -4.58 -12.70
C VAL A 109 9.13 -5.35 -11.60
N ARG A 110 10.37 -5.79 -11.83
CA ARG A 110 11.17 -6.43 -10.78
C ARG A 110 11.44 -5.39 -9.69
N LEU A 111 10.45 -5.19 -8.84
CA LEU A 111 10.43 -4.34 -7.67
C LEU A 111 11.12 -5.14 -6.59
N SER A 112 12.43 -4.96 -6.51
CA SER A 112 13.25 -5.43 -5.41
C SER A 112 12.78 -4.79 -4.11
N SER A 113 12.73 -5.57 -3.04
CA SER A 113 12.50 -5.03 -1.70
C SER A 113 13.79 -4.44 -1.16
N CYS A 114 13.71 -3.24 -0.59
CA CYS A 114 14.81 -2.66 0.19
C CYS A 114 14.67 -2.99 1.65
N LYS A 115 15.80 -3.11 2.33
CA LYS A 115 15.82 -3.49 3.74
C LYS A 115 16.95 -2.79 4.46
N THR A 116 16.69 -2.42 5.70
CA THR A 116 17.74 -2.10 6.67
C THR A 116 17.62 -3.05 7.86
N TYR A 117 18.73 -3.72 8.19
CA TYR A 117 18.82 -4.70 9.25
C TYR A 117 19.73 -4.20 10.38
N ALA A 118 19.29 -4.42 11.63
CA ALA A 118 20.12 -4.31 12.83
C ALA A 118 20.99 -3.04 12.90
N ASP A 119 22.31 -3.22 12.92
CA ASP A 119 23.36 -2.24 12.71
C ASP A 119 23.44 -1.89 11.22
N PRO A 120 22.96 -0.72 10.80
CA PRO A 120 22.21 -0.57 9.55
C PRO A 120 22.90 -1.16 8.31
N HIS A 121 22.67 -2.45 8.08
CA HIS A 121 23.02 -3.13 6.85
C HIS A 121 21.91 -2.83 5.87
N ILE A 122 22.22 -2.04 4.85
CA ILE A 122 21.26 -1.54 3.89
C ILE A 122 21.40 -2.34 2.59
N THR A 123 20.26 -2.83 2.11
CA THR A 123 20.12 -3.38 0.76
C THR A 123 19.22 -2.46 -0.04
N THR A 124 19.76 -1.85 -1.10
CA THR A 124 19.03 -0.92 -1.99
C THR A 124 18.16 -1.63 -3.01
N PHE A 125 17.38 -0.87 -3.80
CA PHE A 125 16.54 -1.43 -4.86
C PHE A 125 17.43 -2.10 -5.93
N ASN A 126 18.64 -1.59 -6.13
CA ASN A 126 19.60 -2.16 -7.07
C ASN A 126 20.41 -3.33 -6.46
N LYS A 127 20.01 -3.81 -5.27
CA LYS A 127 20.71 -4.85 -4.49
C LYS A 127 22.13 -4.47 -4.09
N ILE A 128 22.43 -3.17 -4.01
CA ILE A 128 23.69 -2.71 -3.44
C ILE A 128 23.62 -2.89 -1.93
N HIS A 129 24.66 -3.50 -1.38
CA HIS A 129 24.82 -3.72 0.05
C HIS A 129 25.86 -2.75 0.60
N TYR A 130 25.50 -2.02 1.65
CA TYR A 130 26.44 -1.17 2.37
C TYR A 130 26.00 -0.95 3.82
N ASP A 131 26.95 -0.51 4.64
CA ASP A 131 26.73 -0.28 6.06
C ASP A 131 26.62 1.22 6.36
N SER A 132 25.69 1.59 7.23
CA SER A 132 25.56 2.96 7.71
C SER A 132 25.70 3.04 9.23
N PHE A 133 26.87 3.51 9.68
CA PHE A 133 27.19 3.62 11.11
C PHE A 133 26.70 4.92 11.76
N GLY A 134 25.93 5.74 11.03
CA GLY A 134 25.38 7.00 11.53
C GLY A 134 24.28 6.82 12.58
N TYR A 135 24.21 7.75 13.54
CA TYR A 135 23.14 7.84 14.53
C TYR A 135 22.31 9.11 14.30
N GLY A 136 20.99 9.00 14.34
CA GLY A 136 20.09 10.11 14.04
C GLY A 136 18.90 9.68 13.19
N GLU A 137 18.42 10.59 12.36
CA GLU A 137 17.32 10.36 11.43
C GLU A 137 17.84 10.31 10.01
N PHE A 138 17.48 9.27 9.26
CA PHE A 138 17.96 9.04 7.91
C PHE A 138 16.81 8.76 6.96
N VAL A 139 16.82 9.40 5.79
CA VAL A 139 15.80 9.18 4.75
C VAL A 139 16.10 7.88 4.03
N LEU A 140 15.31 6.84 4.28
CA LEU A 140 15.41 5.57 3.55
C LEU A 140 14.81 5.68 2.15
N TYR A 141 13.62 6.27 2.09
CA TYR A 141 12.80 6.40 0.89
C TYR A 141 12.15 7.78 0.91
N ARG A 142 12.19 8.51 -0.20
CA ARG A 142 11.40 9.72 -0.42
C ARG A 142 10.90 9.72 -1.86
N HIS A 143 9.60 9.90 -2.05
CA HIS A 143 9.03 10.02 -3.38
C HIS A 143 9.25 11.44 -3.92
N LYS A 144 9.68 11.59 -5.17
CA LYS A 144 10.08 12.88 -5.77
C LYS A 144 8.87 13.80 -6.05
N THR A 145 7.72 13.23 -6.39
CA THR A 145 6.51 14.00 -6.76
C THR A 145 5.34 13.85 -5.79
N LEU A 146 5.40 12.90 -4.86
CA LEU A 146 4.36 12.64 -3.88
C LEU A 146 4.96 12.95 -2.53
N ASN A 147 4.20 13.57 -1.64
CA ASN A 147 4.70 13.97 -0.33
C ASN A 147 4.79 12.77 0.63
N TYR A 148 5.53 11.73 0.23
CA TYR A 148 5.71 10.47 0.94
C TYR A 148 7.18 10.27 1.27
N ALA A 149 7.47 9.91 2.52
CA ALA A 149 8.82 9.63 2.96
C ALA A 149 8.83 8.58 4.05
N VAL A 150 9.90 7.78 4.10
CA VAL A 150 10.18 6.83 5.16
C VAL A 150 11.57 7.11 5.70
N HIS A 151 11.62 7.41 7.00
CA HIS A 151 12.85 7.71 7.70
C HIS A 151 13.15 6.60 8.69
N ALA A 152 14.41 6.19 8.79
CA ALA A 152 14.91 5.37 9.87
C ALA A 152 15.37 6.27 11.02
N ILE A 153 15.06 5.87 12.25
CA ILE A 153 15.63 6.45 13.45
C ILE A 153 16.67 5.47 13.97
N THR A 154 17.93 5.88 14.00
CA THR A 154 19.05 5.09 14.52
C THR A 154 19.55 5.68 15.84
N TYR A 155 20.03 4.82 16.73
CA TYR A 155 20.61 5.23 18.01
C TYR A 155 21.89 4.45 18.30
N LYS A 156 22.72 4.97 19.21
CA LYS A 156 23.93 4.28 19.66
C LYS A 156 23.56 3.03 20.48
N CYS A 157 23.94 1.86 19.99
CA CYS A 157 23.76 0.57 20.65
C CYS A 157 25.11 -0.10 20.93
N ASN A 158 25.18 -0.93 21.98
CA ASN A 158 26.38 -1.68 22.37
C ASN A 158 27.69 -0.87 22.48
N GLY A 159 27.61 0.45 22.69
CA GLY A 159 28.77 1.34 22.85
C GLY A 159 29.60 1.60 21.58
N ARG A 160 29.47 0.75 20.55
CA ARG A 160 30.31 0.76 19.33
C ARG A 160 29.54 0.75 18.01
N ALA A 161 28.22 0.56 18.03
CA ALA A 161 27.41 0.45 16.81
C ALA A 161 26.24 1.45 16.81
N SER A 162 25.70 1.75 15.64
CA SER A 162 24.37 2.32 15.47
C SER A 162 23.36 1.16 15.31
N CYS A 163 22.12 1.33 15.76
CA CYS A 163 21.05 0.37 15.52
C CYS A 163 19.76 1.10 15.16
N ASN A 164 18.99 0.56 14.23
CA ASN A 164 17.63 1.03 13.95
C ASN A 164 16.72 0.85 15.18
N CYS A 165 16.06 1.92 15.66
CA CYS A 165 15.09 1.83 16.76
C CYS A 165 13.67 2.26 16.40
N GLY A 166 13.48 2.93 15.27
CA GLY A 166 12.15 3.31 14.82
C GLY A 166 12.11 3.71 13.35
N ALA A 167 10.90 3.94 12.87
CA ALA A 167 10.61 4.45 11.54
C ALA A 167 9.58 5.60 11.65
N LEU A 168 9.77 6.64 10.83
CA LEU A 168 8.77 7.68 10.59
C LEU A 168 8.28 7.53 9.16
N ILE A 169 6.97 7.44 8.97
CA ILE A 169 6.34 7.27 7.66
C ILE A 169 5.44 8.47 7.43
N LYS A 170 5.86 9.37 6.56
CA LYS A 170 5.08 10.53 6.13
C LYS A 170 4.21 10.14 4.94
N ILE A 171 2.91 10.40 5.03
CA ILE A 171 1.93 10.23 3.95
C ILE A 171 1.15 11.53 3.81
N GLY A 172 1.52 12.39 2.85
CA GLY A 172 0.87 13.69 2.69
C GLY A 172 1.07 14.55 3.93
N ASN A 173 -0.03 14.83 4.63
CA ASN A 173 -0.06 15.60 5.87
C ASN A 173 -0.04 14.73 7.14
N ASP A 174 -0.09 13.41 6.99
CA ASP A 174 -0.09 12.47 8.12
C ASP A 174 1.31 11.89 8.37
N VAL A 175 1.57 11.55 9.62
CA VAL A 175 2.81 10.87 10.02
C VAL A 175 2.48 9.67 10.89
N ILE A 176 2.99 8.50 10.51
CA ILE A 176 2.97 7.29 11.32
C ILE A 176 4.36 7.09 11.90
N ARG A 177 4.47 7.18 13.23
CA ARG A 177 5.70 6.92 13.97
C ARG A 177 5.64 5.54 14.59
N ILE A 178 6.56 4.66 14.23
CA ILE A 178 6.66 3.31 14.79
C ILE A 178 8.02 3.19 15.43
N ASP A 179 8.10 3.17 16.75
CA ASP A 179 9.38 3.14 17.43
C ASP A 179 9.42 2.25 18.66
N ARG A 180 10.65 1.86 18.98
CA ARG A 180 11.04 1.13 20.18
C ARG A 180 12.30 1.74 20.80
N CYS A 181 12.53 3.03 20.53
CA CYS A 181 13.75 3.71 20.92
C CYS A 181 13.89 3.77 22.45
N PRO A 182 15.09 3.55 23.00
CA PRO A 182 15.30 3.63 24.44
C PRO A 182 15.07 5.07 24.93
N LYS A 183 14.44 5.23 26.10
CA LYS A 183 14.34 6.54 26.76
C LYS A 183 15.61 6.81 27.57
N ARG A 184 16.11 8.05 27.51
CA ARG A 184 17.35 8.55 28.16
C ARG A 184 17.62 8.10 29.60
N ARG A 185 16.59 7.75 30.39
CA ARG A 185 16.70 7.36 31.81
C ARG A 185 16.37 5.89 32.13
N ARG A 186 15.98 5.07 31.14
CA ARG A 186 15.60 3.66 31.38
C ARG A 186 16.34 2.74 30.42
N ARG A 187 17.26 1.93 30.95
CA ARG A 187 17.92 0.80 30.26
C ARG A 187 16.93 -0.34 29.88
N ARG A 188 15.66 -0.24 30.28
CA ARG A 188 14.59 -1.14 29.86
C ARG A 188 13.98 -0.64 28.55
N SER A 189 14.05 -1.47 27.51
CA SER A 189 13.35 -1.16 26.26
C SER A 189 11.85 -1.10 26.48
N LEU A 190 11.22 -0.15 25.81
CA LEU A 190 9.79 -0.02 25.79
C LEU A 190 9.16 -1.07 24.85
N PRO A 191 7.87 -1.39 25.03
CA PRO A 191 7.10 -2.03 23.98
C PRO A 191 7.24 -1.21 22.69
N MET A 192 7.21 -1.89 21.55
CA MET A 192 7.20 -1.19 20.26
C MET A 192 5.84 -0.52 20.16
N LYS A 193 5.83 0.79 19.92
CA LYS A 193 4.60 1.59 19.87
C LYS A 193 4.47 2.20 18.49
N ALA A 194 3.23 2.31 18.04
CA ALA A 194 2.88 3.09 16.87
C ALA A 194 2.03 4.29 17.31
N TYR A 195 2.37 5.46 16.80
CA TYR A 195 1.61 6.69 16.97
C TYR A 195 1.21 7.17 15.59
N LEU A 196 -0.08 7.49 15.44
CA LEU A 196 -0.61 8.07 14.22
C LEU A 196 -0.92 9.54 14.49
N PHE A 197 -0.16 10.42 13.83
CA PHE A 197 -0.38 11.85 13.82
C PHE A 197 -1.14 12.17 12.53
N LYS A 198 -2.44 12.45 12.67
CA LYS A 198 -3.35 12.66 11.56
C LYS A 198 -3.82 14.11 11.51
N ASN A 199 -3.98 14.66 10.32
CA ASN A 199 -4.63 15.95 10.11
C ASN A 199 -6.07 15.76 9.60
N GLY A 200 -6.96 15.33 10.51
CA GLY A 200 -8.32 14.90 10.19
C GLY A 200 -8.44 13.38 10.09
N GLU A 201 -8.86 12.88 8.93
CA GLU A 201 -8.88 11.44 8.62
C GLU A 201 -7.54 10.98 8.03
N LEU A 202 -7.22 9.70 8.23
CA LEU A 202 -6.01 9.13 7.64
C LEU A 202 -6.11 9.19 6.12
N THR A 203 -5.03 9.64 5.47
CA THR A 203 -4.94 9.80 4.01
C THR A 203 -5.56 8.60 3.28
N PRO A 204 -6.62 8.80 2.46
CA PRO A 204 -7.36 7.73 1.82
C PRO A 204 -6.47 6.75 1.04
N GLY A 205 -6.79 5.46 1.14
CA GLY A 205 -5.99 4.39 0.55
C GLY A 205 -4.80 3.94 1.39
N THR A 206 -4.47 4.64 2.48
CA THR A 206 -3.48 4.17 3.46
C THR A 206 -4.08 3.03 4.29
N LYS A 207 -3.35 1.93 4.44
CA LYS A 207 -3.72 0.84 5.35
C LYS A 207 -2.67 0.70 6.43
N PHE A 208 -3.11 0.55 7.67
CA PHE A 208 -2.26 0.30 8.82
C PHE A 208 -2.73 -0.97 9.54
N GLY A 209 -1.81 -1.86 9.85
CA GLY A 209 -2.13 -3.10 10.54
C GLY A 209 -0.95 -3.71 11.27
N ILE A 210 -1.24 -4.67 12.14
CA ILE A 210 -0.24 -5.39 12.93
C ILE A 210 -0.36 -6.87 12.58
N ARG A 211 0.77 -7.52 12.32
CA ARG A 211 0.85 -8.97 12.11
C ARG A 211 1.98 -9.54 12.95
N GLY A 212 1.64 -10.12 14.10
CA GLY A 212 2.59 -10.70 15.04
C GLY A 212 3.59 -9.66 15.56
N ARG A 213 4.85 -9.73 15.10
CA ARG A 213 5.94 -8.83 15.50
C ARG A 213 6.16 -7.66 14.54
N THR A 214 5.33 -7.54 13.51
CA THR A 214 5.52 -6.58 12.41
C THR A 214 4.35 -5.63 12.31
N PHE A 215 4.65 -4.34 12.29
CA PHE A 215 3.71 -3.31 11.86
C PHE A 215 3.82 -3.16 10.35
N ILE A 216 2.67 -3.09 9.69
CA ILE A 216 2.57 -3.01 8.23
C ILE A 216 1.81 -1.73 7.89
N VAL A 217 2.44 -0.90 7.05
CA VAL A 217 1.82 0.28 6.46
C VAL A 217 1.81 0.10 4.95
N THR A 218 0.66 0.27 4.32
CA THR A 218 0.52 0.32 2.87
C THR A 218 0.18 1.75 2.47
N LEU A 219 1.03 2.36 1.65
CA LEU A 219 0.82 3.71 1.10
C LEU A 219 -0.33 3.70 0.07
N PRO A 220 -0.92 4.87 -0.25
CA PRO A 220 -1.93 4.97 -1.30
C PRO A 220 -1.48 4.49 -2.68
N THR A 221 -0.17 4.45 -2.95
CA THR A 221 0.44 3.90 -4.17
C THR A 221 0.47 2.37 -4.20
N GLY A 222 0.25 1.70 -3.06
CA GLY A 222 0.44 0.26 -2.90
C GLY A 222 1.79 -0.13 -2.32
N THR A 223 2.72 0.81 -2.17
CA THR A 223 4.03 0.61 -1.55
C THR A 223 3.85 0.11 -0.12
N ARG A 224 4.53 -0.97 0.25
CA ARG A 224 4.37 -1.62 1.55
C ARG A 224 5.61 -1.48 2.40
N ILE A 225 5.41 -0.94 3.59
CA ILE A 225 6.44 -0.70 4.59
C ILE A 225 6.19 -1.64 5.76
N SER A 226 7.20 -2.44 6.12
CA SER A 226 7.14 -3.39 7.22
C SER A 226 8.19 -3.04 8.26
N VAL A 227 7.75 -2.73 9.48
CA VAL A 227 8.63 -2.46 10.62
C VAL A 227 8.52 -3.63 11.57
N THR A 228 9.59 -4.41 11.69
CA THR A 228 9.61 -5.66 12.47
C THR A 228 10.44 -5.50 13.73
N LYS A 229 9.84 -5.86 14.87
CA LYS A 229 10.53 -5.93 16.16
C LYS A 229 11.55 -7.07 16.18
N THR A 230 12.81 -6.76 16.48
CA THR A 230 13.90 -7.72 16.59
C THR A 230 14.72 -7.50 17.88
N GLN A 231 15.48 -8.51 18.28
CA GLN A 231 16.36 -8.46 19.45
C GLN A 231 17.59 -9.36 19.20
N LEU A 232 18.77 -8.85 19.55
CA LEU A 232 20.03 -9.60 19.60
C LEU A 232 20.66 -9.39 20.98
N GLY A 233 20.75 -10.46 21.77
CA GLY A 233 21.16 -10.36 23.17
C GLY A 233 20.29 -9.35 23.94
N ARG A 234 20.92 -8.30 24.48
CA ARG A 234 20.25 -7.20 25.20
C ARG A 234 19.84 -6.03 24.30
N VAL A 235 20.30 -5.99 23.05
CA VAL A 235 19.96 -4.93 22.09
C VAL A 235 18.64 -5.24 21.45
N LYS A 236 17.77 -4.24 21.41
CA LYS A 236 16.48 -4.34 20.73
C LYS A 236 16.44 -3.26 19.67
N PHE A 237 16.08 -3.68 18.47
CA PHE A 237 16.10 -2.86 17.28
C PHE A 237 14.88 -3.20 16.43
N VAL A 238 14.72 -2.47 15.34
CA VAL A 238 13.70 -2.74 14.34
C VAL A 238 14.35 -2.97 12.98
N ASN A 239 13.79 -3.90 12.22
CA ASN A 239 14.12 -4.04 10.81
C ASN A 239 13.06 -3.32 10.00
N ILE A 240 13.48 -2.56 8.99
CA ILE A 240 12.57 -1.81 8.11
C ILE A 240 12.72 -2.38 6.70
N ASP A 241 11.62 -2.89 6.14
CA ASP A 241 11.54 -3.46 4.80
C ASP A 241 10.53 -2.63 3.98
N ILE A 242 10.95 -2.15 2.81
CA ILE A 242 10.10 -1.41 1.88
C ILE A 242 10.01 -2.20 0.59
N LYS A 243 8.78 -2.59 0.26
CA LYS A 243 8.42 -3.14 -1.05
C LYS A 243 7.78 -2.03 -1.87
N PRO A 244 8.46 -1.55 -2.93
CA PRO A 244 7.94 -0.47 -3.72
C PRO A 244 6.75 -0.95 -4.57
N SER A 245 5.95 -0.01 -5.04
CA SER A 245 4.91 -0.23 -6.04
C SER A 245 5.39 0.24 -7.41
N ALA A 246 4.65 -0.09 -8.48
CA ALA A 246 4.97 0.40 -9.82
C ALA A 246 4.99 1.94 -9.92
N ALA A 247 4.29 2.65 -9.02
CA ALA A 247 4.28 4.10 -8.97
C ALA A 247 5.64 4.70 -8.53
N ASP A 248 6.50 3.92 -7.88
CA ASP A 248 7.77 4.36 -7.30
C ASP A 248 8.94 4.32 -8.30
N VAL A 249 8.77 3.65 -9.45
CA VAL A 249 9.84 3.42 -10.42
C VAL A 249 10.42 4.76 -10.90
N ASN A 250 11.74 4.94 -10.73
CA ASN A 250 12.50 6.16 -11.06
C ASN A 250 12.03 7.44 -10.34
N LYS A 251 11.14 7.31 -9.35
CA LYS A 251 10.52 8.43 -8.63
C LYS A 251 10.87 8.46 -7.15
N VAL A 252 11.88 7.69 -6.74
CA VAL A 252 12.32 7.59 -5.34
C VAL A 252 13.77 8.02 -5.21
N GLU A 253 14.11 8.58 -4.07
CA GLU A 253 15.47 8.90 -3.64
C GLU A 253 15.66 8.57 -2.15
N GLY A 254 16.88 8.75 -1.63
CA GLY A 254 17.27 8.41 -0.27
C GLY A 254 18.17 7.18 -0.23
N MET A 255 18.42 6.65 0.96
CA MET A 255 19.40 5.57 1.17
C MET A 255 19.10 4.25 0.44
N PHE A 256 17.85 4.02 0.04
CA PHE A 256 17.45 2.87 -0.75
C PHE A 256 17.60 3.06 -2.26
N HIS A 257 17.98 4.26 -2.70
CA HIS A 257 18.29 4.60 -4.08
C HIS A 257 19.78 4.93 -4.17
N SER A 258 20.49 4.14 -4.99
CA SER A 258 21.91 4.32 -5.31
C SER A 258 22.05 4.50 -6.80
#